data_AF-A0AAW2ULJ5-F1
#
_entry.id   AF-A0AAW2ULJ5-F1
#
_cell.length_a   1.000
_cell.length_b   1.000
_cell.length_c   1.000
_cell.angle_alpha   90.00
_cell.angle_beta   90.00
_cell.angle_gamma   90.00
#
_symmetry.space_group_name_H-M   'P 1'
#
loop_
_entity.id
_entity.type
_entity.pdbx_description
1 polymer ?
#
loop_
_entity_poly.entity_id
_entity_poly.type
_entity_poly.pdbx_seq_one_letter_code
_entity_poly.pdbx_strand_id
1 'polypeptide(L)'
;MAIQENSSCHCFAQAGQVLKAGEDNVTVTWSLNTTFPAGTDSDYKTVKVKLCYAPISQQDRAWRKTVDELKKDKTCQHKIVDKPYSPSTNTFTWTVQKDVPTATYFIRAYVHNSADKEVAFGQTTDSHKATNLFEIQAISGRHVSLDIASVCFSVFSVVALFGFFFLEKRKAKASQKS
;
A
#
# COMPACT_ATOMS: atom_id res chain seq x y z
N MET A 1 24.06 -11.66 -4.08
CA MET A 1 23.52 -11.83 -5.44
C MET A 1 22.68 -10.60 -5.70
N ALA A 2 23.17 -9.65 -6.50
CA ALA A 2 22.43 -8.42 -6.79
C ALA A 2 21.30 -8.78 -7.78
N ILE A 3 20.08 -8.35 -7.51
CA ILE A 3 18.96 -8.53 -8.45
C ILE A 3 19.09 -7.45 -9.51
N GLN A 4 19.04 -7.85 -10.78
CA GLN A 4 19.25 -6.94 -11.90
C GLN A 4 17.92 -6.48 -12.50
N GLU A 5 17.88 -5.22 -12.90
CA GLU A 5 16.77 -4.65 -13.67
C GLU A 5 16.83 -5.19 -15.10
N ASN A 6 15.89 -6.06 -15.45
CA ASN A 6 15.82 -6.75 -16.76
C ASN A 6 14.43 -6.63 -17.40
N SER A 7 13.43 -6.22 -16.62
CA SER A 7 12.09 -5.98 -17.16
C SER A 7 11.89 -4.50 -17.43
N SER A 8 11.28 -4.17 -18.56
CA SER A 8 10.73 -2.83 -18.81
C SER A 8 9.35 -2.76 -18.17
N CYS A 9 9.14 -1.80 -17.27
CA CYS A 9 7.85 -1.58 -16.62
C CYS A 9 7.36 -0.16 -16.91
N HIS A 10 6.23 -0.06 -17.58
CA HIS A 10 5.55 1.19 -17.88
C HIS A 10 4.23 1.25 -17.11
N CYS A 11 3.87 2.43 -16.64
CA CYS A 11 2.58 2.68 -16.03
C CYS A 11 1.95 3.89 -16.69
N PHE A 12 0.69 3.77 -17.08
CA PHE A 12 -0.12 4.86 -17.58
C PHE A 12 -0.86 5.51 -16.41
N ALA A 13 -0.09 6.11 -15.50
CA ALA A 13 -0.54 7.14 -14.59
C ALA A 13 0.44 8.29 -14.81
N GLN A 14 -0.05 9.48 -15.16
CA GLN A 14 0.84 10.60 -15.48
C GLN A 14 1.66 10.97 -14.23
N ALA A 15 2.94 11.31 -14.42
CA ALA A 15 3.76 11.79 -13.33
C ALA A 15 3.10 13.02 -12.68
N GLY A 16 2.95 13.02 -11.36
CA GLY A 16 2.25 14.08 -10.63
C GLY A 16 0.72 14.00 -10.67
N GLN A 17 0.14 12.96 -11.27
CA GLN A 17 -1.29 12.68 -11.18
C GLN A 17 -1.66 12.26 -9.75
N VAL A 18 -2.82 12.73 -9.30
CA VAL A 18 -3.45 12.32 -8.04
C VAL A 18 -4.57 11.35 -8.35
N LEU A 19 -4.53 10.16 -7.74
CA LEU A 19 -5.51 9.10 -7.89
C LEU A 19 -6.28 8.89 -6.58
N LYS A 20 -7.58 8.70 -6.68
CA LYS A 20 -8.44 8.36 -5.55
C LYS A 20 -8.52 6.85 -5.38
N ALA A 21 -8.17 6.39 -4.19
CA ALA A 21 -8.41 5.02 -3.78
C ALA A 21 -9.89 4.67 -3.95
N GLY A 22 -10.20 3.43 -4.32
CA GLY A 22 -11.56 2.91 -4.53
C GLY A 22 -12.36 3.46 -5.71
N GLU A 23 -11.82 4.45 -6.44
CA GLU A 23 -12.47 5.10 -7.58
C GLU A 23 -11.63 4.99 -8.85
N ASP A 24 -10.36 5.41 -8.77
CA ASP A 24 -9.50 5.54 -9.94
C ASP A 24 -8.79 4.22 -10.30
N ASN A 25 -8.47 4.11 -11.59
CA ASN A 25 -7.78 2.96 -12.18
C ASN A 25 -6.36 3.33 -12.61
N VAL A 26 -5.45 2.36 -12.49
CA VAL A 26 -4.08 2.42 -12.99
C VAL A 26 -3.88 1.29 -13.98
N THR A 27 -3.39 1.62 -15.17
CA THR A 27 -2.99 0.61 -16.15
C THR A 27 -1.48 0.44 -16.13
N VAL A 28 -1.06 -0.80 -15.83
CA VAL A 28 0.35 -1.19 -15.78
C VAL A 28 0.65 -2.10 -16.95
N THR A 29 1.77 -1.85 -17.61
CA THR A 29 2.29 -2.64 -18.70
C THR A 29 3.72 -3.07 -18.39
N TRP A 30 4.03 -4.35 -18.56
CA TRP A 30 5.39 -4.86 -18.37
C TRP A 30 5.76 -5.84 -19.48
N SER A 31 7.05 -5.85 -19.83
CA SER A 31 7.62 -6.77 -20.80
C SER A 31 9.09 -7.04 -20.46
N LEU A 32 9.64 -8.13 -21.00
CA LEU A 32 11.09 -8.34 -20.98
C LEU A 32 11.76 -7.28 -21.87
N ASN A 33 12.88 -6.74 -21.42
CA ASN A 33 13.67 -5.85 -22.27
C ASN A 33 14.41 -6.69 -23.34
N THR A 34 14.19 -6.38 -24.61
CA THR A 34 14.71 -7.18 -25.73
C THR A 34 16.20 -6.98 -25.99
N THR A 35 16.87 -6.09 -25.25
CA THR A 35 18.32 -5.93 -25.30
C THR A 35 19.09 -7.04 -24.58
N PHE A 36 18.40 -7.85 -23.76
CA PHE A 36 19.03 -8.95 -23.03
C PHE A 36 19.23 -10.18 -23.93
N PRO A 37 20.26 -11.02 -23.66
CA PRO A 37 20.49 -12.24 -24.42
C PRO A 37 19.28 -13.18 -24.41
N ALA A 38 19.07 -13.91 -25.51
CA ALA A 38 18.06 -14.95 -25.56
C ALA A 38 18.28 -16.00 -24.45
N GLY A 39 17.19 -16.43 -23.79
CA GLY A 39 17.22 -17.40 -22.70
C GLY A 39 17.48 -16.79 -21.31
N THR A 40 17.61 -15.46 -21.21
CA THR A 40 17.72 -14.76 -19.91
C THR A 40 16.49 -14.99 -19.02
N ASP A 41 15.33 -15.24 -19.62
CA ASP A 41 14.05 -15.52 -18.96
C ASP A 41 13.77 -17.01 -18.72
N SER A 42 14.76 -17.89 -18.94
CA SER A 42 14.58 -19.36 -18.88
C SER A 42 14.07 -19.87 -17.52
N ASP A 43 14.42 -19.20 -16.43
CA ASP A 43 13.99 -19.52 -15.08
C ASP A 43 12.74 -18.75 -14.62
N TYR A 44 12.21 -17.83 -15.45
CA TYR A 44 11.07 -17.00 -15.10
C TYR A 44 9.78 -17.82 -15.11
N LYS A 45 8.96 -17.66 -14.07
CA LYS A 45 7.68 -18.38 -13.90
C LYS A 45 6.52 -17.48 -13.57
N THR A 46 6.73 -16.48 -12.71
CA THR A 46 5.64 -15.64 -12.20
C THR A 46 6.06 -14.18 -12.15
N VAL A 47 5.16 -13.28 -12.49
CA VAL A 47 5.34 -11.84 -12.32
C VAL A 47 4.38 -11.34 -11.25
N LYS A 48 4.94 -10.71 -10.22
CA LYS A 48 4.21 -10.07 -9.12
C LYS A 48 4.40 -8.56 -9.20
N VAL A 49 3.36 -7.85 -9.59
CA VAL A 49 3.37 -6.39 -9.66
C VAL A 49 2.91 -5.83 -8.32
N LYS A 50 3.69 -4.92 -7.75
CA LYS A 50 3.43 -4.30 -6.47
C LYS A 50 3.52 -2.79 -6.55
N LEU A 51 2.75 -2.14 -5.70
CA LEU A 51 2.81 -0.71 -5.43
C LEU A 51 3.84 -0.45 -4.33
N CYS A 52 4.70 0.55 -4.55
CA CYS A 52 5.87 0.83 -3.72
C CYS A 52 5.91 2.29 -3.26
N TYR A 53 6.22 2.54 -1.99
CA TYR A 53 6.35 3.89 -1.45
C TYR A 53 7.58 4.62 -2.03
N ALA A 54 7.38 5.81 -2.59
CA ALA A 54 8.48 6.69 -2.98
C ALA A 54 9.23 7.20 -1.74
N PRO A 55 10.54 7.54 -1.83
CA PRO A 55 11.35 7.98 -0.69
C PRO A 55 10.73 9.12 0.12
N ILE A 56 10.10 10.09 -0.56
CA ILE A 56 9.39 11.23 0.06
C ILE A 56 8.28 10.78 1.02
N SER A 57 7.66 9.62 0.77
CA SER A 57 6.59 9.05 1.59
C SER A 57 7.07 8.03 2.63
N GLN A 58 8.39 7.83 2.75
CA GLN A 58 9.03 6.93 3.73
C GLN A 58 9.57 7.68 4.97
N GLN A 59 9.74 9.00 4.89
CA GLN A 59 10.28 9.82 5.98
C GLN A 59 9.45 9.66 7.27
N ASP A 60 10.12 9.39 8.39
CA ASP A 60 9.53 9.18 9.72
C ASP A 60 8.46 8.07 9.81
N ARG A 61 8.39 7.20 8.79
CA ARG A 61 7.47 6.06 8.72
C ARG A 61 8.27 4.77 8.63
N ALA A 62 8.79 4.30 9.76
CA ALA A 62 9.56 3.04 9.85
C ALA A 62 8.82 1.83 9.24
N TRP A 63 7.49 1.85 9.22
CA TRP A 63 6.67 0.83 8.60
C TRP A 63 6.60 0.89 7.06
N ARG A 64 7.24 1.86 6.40
CA ARG A 64 7.34 2.03 4.94
C ARG A 64 8.78 1.97 4.42
N LYS A 65 9.75 1.72 5.31
CA LYS A 65 11.18 1.88 5.05
C LYS A 65 11.73 0.83 4.09
N THR A 66 12.55 1.27 3.15
CA THR A 66 13.35 0.39 2.29
C THR A 66 14.43 -0.32 3.12
N VAL A 67 14.55 -1.64 2.97
CA VAL A 67 15.60 -2.46 3.61
C VAL A 67 16.21 -3.37 2.55
N ASP A 68 17.54 -3.54 2.56
CA ASP A 68 18.25 -4.39 1.58
C ASP A 68 17.80 -5.85 1.64
N GLU A 69 17.45 -6.34 2.83
CA GLU A 69 16.77 -7.61 3.00
C GLU A 69 15.33 -7.53 2.50
N LEU A 70 15.06 -8.07 1.31
CA LEU A 70 13.73 -8.07 0.67
C LEU A 70 12.60 -8.64 1.55
N LYS A 71 12.89 -9.63 2.41
CA LYS A 71 11.91 -10.19 3.36
C LYS A 71 11.47 -9.17 4.43
N LYS A 72 12.33 -8.19 4.71
CA LYS A 72 12.10 -7.08 5.65
C LYS A 72 11.77 -5.79 4.93
N ASP A 73 11.88 -5.75 3.60
CA ASP A 73 11.58 -4.57 2.79
C ASP A 73 10.08 -4.27 2.86
N LYS A 74 9.78 -3.11 3.44
CA LYS A 74 8.43 -2.60 3.61
C LYS A 74 8.07 -1.56 2.55
N THR A 75 8.91 -1.37 1.53
CA THR A 75 8.63 -0.39 0.48
C THR A 75 7.48 -0.82 -0.41
N CYS A 76 7.40 -2.10 -0.79
CA CYS A 76 6.41 -2.62 -1.75
C CYS A 76 5.40 -3.56 -1.08
N GLN A 77 4.35 -2.98 -0.47
CA GLN A 77 3.40 -3.73 0.36
C GLN A 77 2.13 -4.15 -0.37
N HIS A 78 1.64 -3.32 -1.30
CA HIS A 78 0.33 -3.57 -1.91
C HIS A 78 0.49 -4.37 -3.20
N LYS A 79 -0.19 -5.52 -3.27
CA LYS A 79 -0.22 -6.38 -4.45
C LYS A 79 -1.21 -5.81 -5.47
N ILE A 80 -0.73 -5.54 -6.68
CA ILE A 80 -1.54 -5.10 -7.82
C ILE A 80 -2.04 -6.33 -8.58
N VAL A 81 -1.12 -7.19 -9.02
CA VAL A 81 -1.43 -8.40 -9.77
C VAL A 81 -0.33 -9.45 -9.62
N ASP A 82 -0.71 -10.71 -9.81
CA ASP A 82 0.17 -11.87 -9.79
C ASP A 82 -0.26 -12.79 -10.91
N LYS A 83 0.62 -12.99 -11.90
CA LYS A 83 0.32 -13.71 -13.14
C LYS A 83 1.49 -14.59 -13.55
N PRO A 84 1.23 -15.68 -14.28
CA PRO A 84 2.28 -16.42 -14.97
C PRO A 84 3.11 -15.49 -15.86
N TYR A 85 4.41 -15.72 -15.91
CA TYR A 85 5.31 -14.99 -16.78
C TYR A 85 4.97 -15.27 -18.25
N SER A 86 4.97 -14.21 -19.06
CA SER A 86 4.96 -14.27 -20.51
C SER A 86 6.01 -13.30 -21.04
N PRO A 87 6.83 -13.69 -22.04
CA PRO A 87 7.81 -12.80 -22.66
C PRO A 87 7.17 -11.68 -23.48
N SER A 88 5.88 -11.84 -23.86
CA SER A 88 5.14 -10.79 -24.55
C SER A 88 4.82 -9.60 -23.64
N THR A 89 4.45 -8.47 -24.24
CA THR A 89 3.89 -7.34 -23.49
C THR A 89 2.63 -7.77 -22.75
N ASN A 90 2.62 -7.56 -21.44
CA ASN A 90 1.47 -7.80 -20.57
C ASN A 90 0.90 -6.47 -20.12
N THR A 91 -0.42 -6.37 -20.10
CA THR A 91 -1.14 -5.18 -19.61
C THR A 91 -2.17 -5.60 -18.58
N PHE A 92 -2.31 -4.81 -17.52
CA PHE A 92 -3.29 -5.02 -16.47
C PHE A 92 -3.81 -3.68 -15.96
N THR A 93 -5.13 -3.55 -15.91
CA THR A 93 -5.80 -2.40 -15.29
C THR A 93 -6.23 -2.79 -13.88
N TRP A 94 -5.81 -1.99 -12.92
CA TRP A 94 -6.04 -2.17 -11.50
C TRP A 94 -6.79 -0.98 -10.92
N THR A 95 -7.91 -1.23 -10.25
CA THR A 95 -8.56 -0.21 -9.42
C THR A 95 -7.78 -0.05 -8.13
N VAL A 96 -7.39 1.18 -7.80
CA VAL A 96 -6.69 1.45 -6.54
C VAL A 96 -7.57 1.00 -5.39
N GLN A 97 -7.07 0.15 -4.49
CA GLN A 97 -7.88 -0.37 -3.40
C GLN A 97 -8.11 0.67 -2.29
N LYS A 98 -9.25 0.57 -1.59
CA LYS A 98 -9.67 1.54 -0.55
C LYS A 98 -8.74 1.60 0.67
N ASP A 99 -8.00 0.53 0.92
CA ASP A 99 -7.04 0.38 2.02
C ASP A 99 -5.64 0.93 1.67
N VAL A 100 -5.42 1.39 0.43
CA VAL A 100 -4.18 2.05 0.04
C VAL A 100 -4.13 3.44 0.67
N PRO A 101 -3.14 3.73 1.55
CA PRO A 101 -3.12 4.98 2.27
C PRO A 101 -2.61 6.13 1.39
N THR A 102 -2.94 7.36 1.80
CA THR A 102 -2.42 8.56 1.14
C THR A 102 -0.90 8.60 1.17
N ALA A 103 -0.27 8.62 0.00
CA ALA A 103 1.17 8.72 -0.21
C ALA A 103 1.54 8.85 -1.70
N THR A 104 2.81 9.11 -1.95
CA THR A 104 3.45 9.07 -3.26
C THR A 104 4.03 7.67 -3.52
N TYR A 105 3.76 7.14 -4.71
CA TYR A 105 4.09 5.77 -5.07
C TYR A 105 4.78 5.67 -6.45
N PHE A 106 5.43 4.52 -6.65
CA PHE A 106 5.85 3.99 -7.95
C PHE A 106 5.46 2.51 -8.02
N ILE A 107 5.54 1.92 -9.21
CA ILE A 107 5.20 0.51 -9.42
C ILE A 107 6.45 -0.29 -9.74
N ARG A 108 6.51 -1.50 -9.19
CA ARG A 108 7.57 -2.46 -9.48
C ARG A 108 6.99 -3.82 -9.82
N ALA A 109 7.44 -4.38 -10.93
CA ALA A 109 7.17 -5.74 -11.33
C ALA A 109 8.33 -6.63 -10.88
N TYR A 110 8.04 -7.62 -10.06
CA TYR A 110 8.99 -8.62 -9.59
C TYR A 110 8.82 -9.91 -10.39
N VAL A 111 9.92 -10.49 -10.83
CA VAL A 111 9.92 -11.78 -11.53
C VAL A 111 10.45 -12.85 -10.60
N HIS A 112 9.68 -13.93 -10.48
CA HIS A 112 9.96 -15.05 -9.61
C HIS A 112 10.17 -16.33 -10.42
N ASN A 113 11.07 -17.18 -9.93
CA ASN A 113 11.29 -18.51 -10.46
C ASN A 113 10.36 -19.56 -9.81
N SER A 114 10.57 -20.85 -10.13
CA SER A 114 9.76 -21.95 -9.61
C SER A 114 9.83 -22.15 -8.09
N ALA A 115 10.87 -21.63 -7.43
CA ALA A 115 11.03 -21.64 -5.98
C ALA A 115 10.42 -20.39 -5.32
N ASP A 116 9.63 -19.60 -6.06
CA ASP A 116 9.11 -18.30 -5.65
C ASP A 116 10.19 -17.28 -5.23
N LYS A 117 11.44 -17.50 -5.68
CA LYS A 117 12.55 -16.60 -5.42
C LYS A 117 12.56 -15.52 -6.49
N GLU A 118 12.68 -14.26 -6.06
CA GLU A 118 12.88 -13.13 -6.96
C GLU A 118 14.22 -13.28 -7.69
N VAL A 119 14.17 -13.19 -9.01
CA VAL A 119 15.33 -13.34 -9.91
C VAL A 119 15.57 -12.10 -10.76
N ALA A 120 14.54 -11.27 -10.97
CA ALA A 120 14.65 -9.99 -11.65
C ALA A 120 13.53 -9.04 -11.21
N PHE A 121 13.70 -7.76 -11.51
CA PHE A 121 12.61 -6.79 -11.41
C PHE A 121 12.64 -5.79 -12.58
N GLY A 122 11.56 -5.03 -12.70
CA GLY A 122 11.46 -3.79 -13.47
C GLY A 122 10.64 -2.78 -12.69
N GLN A 123 10.92 -1.50 -12.83
CA GLN A 123 10.20 -0.44 -12.10
C GLN A 123 9.90 0.75 -12.99
N THR A 124 8.89 1.54 -12.62
CA THR A 124 8.47 2.72 -13.40
C THR A 124 9.34 3.95 -13.13
N THR A 125 10.18 3.91 -12.10
CA THR A 125 10.98 5.03 -11.59
C THR A 125 12.47 4.77 -11.79
N ASP A 126 13.29 5.80 -11.65
CA ASP A 126 14.75 5.72 -11.74
C ASP A 126 15.40 5.08 -10.51
N SER A 127 16.72 4.90 -10.55
CA SER A 127 17.49 4.32 -9.44
C SER A 127 17.32 5.10 -8.13
N HIS A 128 17.16 6.42 -8.22
CA HIS A 128 16.91 7.29 -7.06
C HIS A 128 15.44 7.35 -6.63
N LYS A 129 14.54 6.72 -7.38
CA LYS A 129 13.09 6.67 -7.10
C LYS A 129 12.45 8.07 -7.04
N ALA A 130 12.89 8.96 -7.92
CA ALA A 130 12.53 10.37 -7.94
C ALA A 130 11.66 10.75 -9.15
N THR A 131 11.60 9.91 -10.18
CA THR A 131 10.87 10.17 -11.44
C THR A 131 9.65 9.26 -11.60
N ASN A 132 8.68 9.67 -12.45
CA ASN A 132 7.46 8.90 -12.74
C ASN A 132 6.68 8.43 -11.50
N LEU A 133 6.61 9.31 -10.52
CA LEU A 133 5.86 9.12 -9.30
C LEU A 133 4.43 9.64 -9.47
N PHE A 134 3.49 9.02 -8.77
CA PHE A 134 2.10 9.47 -8.70
C PHE A 134 1.62 9.44 -7.25
N GLU A 135 0.63 10.28 -6.95
CA GLU A 135 0.03 10.33 -5.63
C GLU A 135 -1.25 9.49 -5.61
N ILE A 136 -1.43 8.71 -4.55
CA ILE A 136 -2.73 8.15 -4.22
C ILE A 136 -3.24 8.90 -3.01
N GLN A 137 -4.48 9.33 -3.06
CA GLN A 137 -5.26 9.81 -1.94
C GLN A 137 -6.20 8.69 -1.50
N ALA A 138 -6.06 8.28 -0.24
CA ALA A 138 -7.04 7.40 0.38
C ALA A 138 -8.41 8.10 0.35
N ILE A 139 -9.49 7.35 0.15
CA ILE A 139 -10.82 7.87 0.43
C ILE A 139 -10.80 8.25 1.92
N SER A 140 -10.99 9.52 2.25
CA SER A 140 -11.27 9.93 3.63
C SER A 140 -12.69 9.48 3.96
N GLY A 141 -12.88 8.17 4.07
CA GLY A 141 -14.07 7.59 4.63
C GLY A 141 -13.95 7.74 6.13
N ARG A 142 -14.57 8.78 6.69
CA ARG A 142 -15.08 8.74 8.05
C ARG A 142 -15.89 7.44 8.15
N HIS A 143 -15.25 6.35 8.59
CA HIS A 143 -15.89 5.04 8.55
C HIS A 143 -17.16 5.18 9.38
N VAL A 144 -18.30 4.76 8.83
CA VAL A 144 -19.59 4.83 9.56
C VAL A 144 -19.47 4.14 10.92
N SER A 145 -18.62 3.11 11.03
CA SER A 145 -18.25 2.49 12.31
C SER A 145 -17.53 3.41 13.29
N LEU A 146 -16.58 4.22 12.83
CA LEU A 146 -15.87 5.22 13.64
C LEU A 146 -16.83 6.31 14.12
N ASP A 147 -17.80 6.68 13.30
CA ASP A 147 -18.85 7.60 13.68
C ASP A 147 -19.78 7.06 14.73
N ILE A 148 -20.31 5.87 14.49
CA ILE A 148 -21.18 5.19 15.45
C ILE A 148 -20.42 5.01 16.78
N ALA A 149 -19.17 4.56 16.73
CA ALA A 149 -18.33 4.42 17.92
C ALA A 149 -18.15 5.77 18.65
N SER A 150 -17.87 6.85 17.91
CA SER A 150 -17.71 8.19 18.50
C SER A 150 -18.98 8.67 19.21
N VAL A 151 -20.16 8.42 18.61
CA VAL A 151 -21.45 8.78 19.20
C VAL A 151 -21.72 7.93 20.45
N CYS A 152 -21.55 6.62 20.37
CA CYS A 152 -21.74 5.71 21.50
C CYS A 152 -20.83 6.06 22.69
N PHE A 153 -19.53 6.28 22.46
CA PHE A 153 -18.60 6.65 23.53
C PHE A 153 -18.89 8.03 24.12
N SER A 154 -19.37 8.98 23.30
CA SER A 154 -19.77 10.31 23.78
C SER A 154 -21.02 10.24 24.67
N VAL A 155 -22.03 9.46 24.27
CA VAL A 155 -23.23 9.26 25.09
C VAL A 155 -22.89 8.51 26.38
N PHE A 156 -22.06 7.46 26.28
CA PHE A 156 -21.65 6.68 27.44
C PHE A 156 -20.91 7.52 28.47
N SER A 157 -20.00 8.41 28.06
CA SER A 157 -19.23 9.24 28.99
C SER A 157 -20.14 10.20 29.77
N VAL A 158 -21.11 10.83 29.10
CA VAL A 158 -22.09 11.72 29.75
C VAL A 158 -22.97 10.94 30.72
N VAL A 159 -23.50 9.79 30.30
CA VAL A 159 -24.34 8.94 31.17
C VAL A 159 -23.55 8.42 32.37
N ALA A 160 -22.31 7.98 32.18
CA ALA A 160 -21.45 7.53 33.26
C ALA A 160 -21.16 8.66 34.27
N LEU A 161 -20.91 9.89 33.78
CA LEU A 161 -20.70 11.07 34.63
C LEU A 161 -21.94 11.37 35.48
N PHE A 162 -23.14 11.41 34.87
CA PHE A 162 -24.38 11.62 35.60
C PHE A 162 -24.69 10.49 36.57
N GLY A 163 -24.46 9.24 36.18
CA GLY A 163 -24.60 8.07 37.03
C GLY A 163 -23.69 8.15 38.26
N PHE A 164 -22.44 8.57 38.07
CA PHE A 164 -21.49 8.80 39.15
C PHE A 164 -21.99 9.85 40.14
N PHE A 165 -22.38 11.04 39.66
CA PHE A 165 -22.92 12.10 40.52
C PHE A 165 -24.18 11.67 41.27
N PHE A 166 -25.06 10.89 40.63
CA PHE A 166 -26.28 10.40 41.27
C PHE A 166 -25.99 9.39 42.38
N LEU A 167 -25.07 8.45 42.14
CA LEU A 167 -24.63 7.50 43.15
C LEU A 167 -23.94 8.20 44.32
N GLU A 168 -23.08 9.18 44.05
CA GLU A 168 -22.41 10.00 45.07
C GLU A 168 -23.44 10.75 45.95
N LYS A 169 -24.44 11.39 45.34
CA LYS A 169 -25.54 12.06 46.07
C LYS A 169 -26.36 11.09 46.92
N ARG A 170 -26.61 9.86 46.45
CA ARG A 170 -27.31 8.83 47.23
C ARG A 170 -26.47 8.35 48.41
N LYS A 171 -25.16 8.12 48.22
CA LYS A 171 -24.27 7.73 49.31
C LYS A 171 -24.11 8.82 50.37
N ALA A 172 -24.01 10.09 49.96
CA ALA A 172 -23.96 11.22 50.89
C ALA A 172 -25.23 11.31 51.76
N LYS A 173 -26.42 11.13 51.18
CA LYS A 173 -27.70 11.12 51.92
C LYS A 173 -27.85 9.92 52.85
N ALA A 174 -27.32 8.75 52.47
CA ALA A 174 -27.36 7.55 53.31
C ALA A 174 -26.42 7.69 54.53
N SER A 175 -25.27 8.33 54.36
CA SER A 175 -24.30 8.54 55.45
C SER A 175 -24.74 9.62 56.46
N GLN A 176 -25.58 10.57 56.07
CA GLN A 176 -26.17 11.57 56.99
C GLN A 176 -27.34 11.04 57.83
N LYS A 177 -27.85 9.85 57.52
CA LYS A 177 -28.98 9.20 58.23
C LYS A 177 -28.53 8.09 59.18
N SER A 178 -27.21 7.91 59.36
CA SER A 178 -26.60 6.99 60.32
C SER A 178 -26.13 7.71 61.57
#